data_AF-A0A936T4W9-F1
#
_entry.id   AF-A0A936T4W9-F1
#
_cell.length_a   1.000
_cell.length_b   1.000
_cell.length_c   1.000
_cell.angle_alpha   90.00
_cell.angle_beta   90.00
_cell.angle_gamma   90.00
#
_symmetry.space_group_name_H-M   'P 1'
#
loop_
_entity.id
_entity.type
_entity.pdbx_description
1 polymer ?
#
loop_
_entity_poly.entity_id
_entity_poly.type
_entity_poly.pdbx_seq_one_letter_code
_entity_poly.pdbx_strand_id
1 'polypeptide(L)'
;MADYFSEDPNAPGKTYSNRMAVIEGWHFDSLHFNIPPVTYNVTDIVHWLALWTADKALEDAELDLAKIDRNKVGVILGNSGAGEFFRSAVLQFRWPYVERALRRSLATLGTASGEVERIVEHFKQHYQRPLPRITEDSLAGNMSNTIAGRICHQFTRRRWLYRRRRLFLVAARGEPGV
;
A
#
# COMPACT_ATOMS: atom_id res chain seq x y z
N MET A 1 0.63 -23.35 -1.25
CA MET A 1 -0.63 -24.02 -1.62
C MET A 1 -1.01 -25.13 -0.65
N ALA A 2 -0.08 -25.98 -0.21
CA ALA A 2 -0.36 -27.07 0.74
C ALA A 2 -1.10 -26.62 2.02
N ASP A 3 -0.75 -25.45 2.56
CA ASP A 3 -1.41 -24.91 3.77
C ASP A 3 -2.84 -24.39 3.53
N TYR A 4 -3.27 -24.19 2.28
CA TYR A 4 -4.53 -23.51 1.96
C TYR A 4 -5.46 -24.31 1.03
N PHE A 5 -5.00 -25.42 0.44
CA PHE A 5 -5.78 -26.20 -0.52
C PHE A 5 -6.39 -27.46 0.10
N SER A 6 -7.59 -27.84 -0.36
CA SER A 6 -8.25 -29.11 -0.09
C SER A 6 -9.17 -29.47 -1.26
N GLU A 7 -9.23 -30.74 -1.65
CA GLU A 7 -10.21 -31.19 -2.64
C GLU A 7 -11.64 -31.24 -2.08
N ASP A 8 -11.81 -31.40 -0.77
CA ASP A 8 -13.10 -31.32 -0.09
C ASP A 8 -13.57 -29.86 -0.02
N PRO A 9 -14.68 -29.49 -0.71
CA PRO A 9 -15.23 -28.13 -0.68
C PRO A 9 -15.73 -27.67 0.68
N ASN A 10 -15.96 -28.61 1.61
CA ASN A 10 -16.44 -28.32 2.96
C ASN A 10 -15.32 -28.22 4.00
N ALA A 11 -14.05 -28.45 3.60
CA ALA A 11 -12.91 -28.38 4.51
C ALA A 11 -12.77 -26.94 5.07
N PRO A 12 -12.90 -26.73 6.40
CA PRO A 12 -12.88 -25.39 6.98
C PRO A 12 -11.55 -24.66 6.73
N GLY A 13 -11.63 -23.42 6.27
CA GLY A 13 -10.46 -22.55 6.06
C GLY A 13 -9.57 -22.94 4.88
N LYS A 14 -10.05 -23.82 3.99
CA LYS A 14 -9.34 -24.22 2.77
C LYS A 14 -10.09 -23.75 1.52
N THR A 15 -9.37 -23.64 0.40
CA THR A 15 -9.94 -23.45 -0.93
C THR A 15 -9.80 -24.73 -1.75
N TYR A 16 -10.84 -25.06 -2.51
CA TYR A 16 -10.79 -26.12 -3.53
C TYR A 16 -10.42 -25.58 -4.91
N SER A 17 -10.35 -24.25 -5.09
CA SER A 17 -9.89 -23.65 -6.34
C SER A 17 -8.37 -23.72 -6.43
N ASN A 18 -7.87 -24.33 -7.50
CA ASN A 18 -6.46 -24.33 -7.88
C ASN A 18 -6.14 -23.35 -9.03
N ARG A 19 -7.12 -22.52 -9.42
CA ARG A 19 -6.97 -21.53 -10.51
C ARG A 19 -6.84 -20.13 -9.94
N MET A 20 -5.86 -19.39 -10.44
CA MET A 20 -5.63 -17.99 -10.09
C MET A 20 -5.12 -17.21 -11.31
N ALA A 21 -5.52 -15.95 -11.41
CA ALA A 21 -4.91 -14.99 -12.33
C ALA A 21 -4.04 -14.06 -11.49
N VAL A 22 -2.72 -14.24 -11.57
CA VAL A 22 -1.74 -13.47 -10.80
C VAL A 22 -0.96 -12.54 -11.70
N ILE A 23 -0.49 -11.44 -11.10
CA ILE A 23 0.49 -10.56 -11.72
C ILE A 23 1.87 -11.01 -11.21
N GLU A 24 2.71 -11.52 -12.10
CA GLU A 24 4.07 -11.98 -11.79
C GLU A 24 5.11 -11.12 -12.52
N GLY A 25 6.31 -10.97 -11.92
CA GLY A 25 7.41 -10.22 -12.51
C GLY A 25 7.17 -8.72 -12.70
N TRP A 26 6.11 -8.18 -12.09
CA TRP A 26 5.82 -6.75 -12.15
C TRP A 26 6.73 -5.96 -11.20
N HIS A 27 7.24 -4.85 -11.70
CA HIS A 27 8.11 -3.95 -10.97
C HIS A 27 7.64 -2.51 -11.12
N PHE A 28 7.84 -1.73 -10.06
CA PHE A 28 7.47 -0.32 -10.00
C PHE A 28 8.72 0.55 -9.87
N ASP A 29 8.89 1.49 -10.80
CA ASP A 29 9.96 2.48 -10.74
C ASP A 29 9.56 3.62 -9.81
N SER A 30 9.82 3.45 -8.51
CA SER A 30 9.51 4.48 -7.51
C SER A 30 10.26 5.79 -7.74
N LEU A 31 11.43 5.76 -8.40
CA LEU A 31 12.24 6.94 -8.67
C LEU A 31 11.61 7.80 -9.76
N HIS A 32 11.07 7.19 -10.81
CA HIS A 32 10.30 7.89 -11.84
C HIS A 32 9.15 8.72 -11.23
N PHE A 33 8.49 8.17 -10.21
CA PHE A 33 7.39 8.82 -9.52
C PHE A 33 7.82 9.71 -8.34
N ASN A 34 9.12 9.88 -8.07
CA ASN A 34 9.67 10.63 -6.93
C ASN A 34 9.17 10.13 -5.55
N ILE A 35 8.99 8.81 -5.41
CA ILE A 35 8.54 8.18 -4.17
C ILE A 35 9.76 7.77 -3.34
N PRO A 36 9.90 8.27 -2.10
CA PRO A 36 11.00 7.89 -1.21
C PRO A 36 11.00 6.40 -0.87
N PRO A 37 12.17 5.75 -0.72
CA PRO A 37 12.26 4.33 -0.36
C PRO A 37 11.53 3.97 0.94
N VAL A 38 11.54 4.86 1.93
CA VAL A 38 10.85 4.65 3.21
C VAL A 38 9.36 4.48 3.02
N THR A 39 8.74 5.31 2.19
CA THR A 39 7.30 5.23 1.87
C THR A 39 7.01 4.05 0.97
N TYR A 40 7.88 3.77 -0.02
CA TYR A 40 7.75 2.63 -0.93
C TYR A 40 7.67 1.29 -0.17
N ASN A 41 8.57 1.10 0.80
CA ASN A 41 8.72 -0.17 1.52
C ASN A 41 7.61 -0.48 2.54
N VAL A 42 6.79 0.51 2.91
CA VAL A 42 5.72 0.35 3.93
C VAL A 42 4.32 0.60 3.38
N THR A 43 4.21 0.90 2.09
CA THR A 43 2.95 1.11 1.39
C THR A 43 2.59 -0.14 0.61
N ASP A 44 1.30 -0.49 0.63
CA ASP A 44 0.79 -1.64 -0.07
C ASP A 44 1.02 -1.53 -1.58
N ILE A 45 1.37 -2.66 -2.21
CA ILE A 45 1.65 -2.76 -3.65
C ILE A 45 0.49 -2.25 -4.51
N VAL A 46 -0.76 -2.34 -4.02
CA VAL A 46 -1.95 -1.84 -4.72
C VAL A 46 -1.87 -0.34 -4.99
N HIS A 47 -1.21 0.45 -4.13
CA HIS A 47 -1.02 1.89 -4.37
C HIS A 47 -0.15 2.13 -5.60
N TRP A 48 0.91 1.35 -5.75
CA TRP A 48 1.88 1.45 -6.83
C TRP A 48 1.31 0.93 -8.13
N LEU A 49 0.58 -0.18 -8.08
CA LEU A 49 -0.14 -0.70 -9.23
C LEU A 49 -1.19 0.29 -9.75
N ALA A 50 -1.97 0.89 -8.85
CA ALA A 50 -2.97 1.89 -9.21
C ALA A 50 -2.33 3.16 -9.82
N LEU A 51 -1.22 3.64 -9.24
CA LEU A 51 -0.52 4.81 -9.77
C LEU A 51 0.07 4.56 -11.15
N TRP A 52 0.72 3.40 -11.34
CA TRP A 52 1.27 2.99 -12.63
C TRP A 52 0.17 2.80 -13.68
N THR A 53 -0.96 2.19 -13.31
CA THR A 53 -2.09 1.99 -14.22
C THR A 53 -2.69 3.33 -14.65
N ALA A 54 -2.81 4.28 -13.72
CA ALA A 54 -3.27 5.63 -14.03
C ALA A 54 -2.31 6.35 -15.00
N ASP A 55 -0.99 6.22 -14.79
CA ASP A 55 0.02 6.76 -15.70
C ASP A 55 -0.14 6.21 -17.12
N LYS A 56 -0.28 4.89 -17.27
CA LYS A 56 -0.50 4.25 -18.57
C LYS A 56 -1.81 4.64 -19.24
N ALA A 57 -2.88 4.77 -18.47
CA ALA A 57 -4.16 5.24 -19.00
C ALA A 57 -4.09 6.69 -19.49
N LEU A 58 -3.34 7.56 -18.81
CA LEU A 58 -3.15 8.95 -19.22
C LEU A 58 -2.25 9.08 -20.46
N GLU A 59 -1.22 8.24 -20.57
CA GLU A 59 -0.37 8.12 -21.77
C GLU A 59 -1.20 7.66 -22.98
N ASP A 60 -2.00 6.61 -22.82
CA ASP A 60 -2.86 6.04 -23.87
C ASP A 60 -3.95 7.02 -24.34
N ALA A 61 -4.48 7.83 -23.43
CA ALA A 61 -5.44 8.88 -23.76
C ALA A 61 -4.80 10.12 -24.43
N GLU A 62 -3.47 10.15 -24.60
CA GLU A 62 -2.69 11.25 -25.19
C GLU A 62 -3.02 12.64 -24.60
N LEU A 63 -3.32 12.67 -23.30
CA LEU A 63 -3.77 13.88 -22.63
C LEU A 63 -2.60 14.82 -22.30
N ASP A 64 -2.69 16.07 -22.78
CA ASP A 64 -1.80 17.14 -22.34
C ASP A 64 -2.24 17.66 -20.96
N LEU A 65 -1.73 17.01 -19.90
CA LEU A 65 -1.99 17.38 -18.50
C LEU A 65 -1.62 18.83 -18.14
N ALA A 66 -0.88 19.55 -19.00
CA ALA A 66 -0.60 20.96 -18.81
C ALA A 66 -1.76 21.86 -19.26
N LYS A 67 -2.64 21.38 -20.14
CA LYS A 67 -3.81 22.11 -20.66
C LYS A 67 -5.10 21.80 -19.90
N ILE A 68 -5.12 20.76 -19.08
CA ILE A 68 -6.28 20.38 -18.28
C ILE A 68 -6.37 21.27 -17.04
N ASP A 69 -7.55 21.85 -16.81
CA ASP A 69 -7.88 22.50 -15.54
C ASP A 69 -7.98 21.44 -14.44
N ARG A 70 -6.93 21.37 -13.63
CA ARG A 70 -6.77 20.37 -12.58
C ARG A 70 -7.84 20.47 -11.48
N ASN A 71 -8.51 21.62 -11.34
CA ASN A 71 -9.63 21.75 -10.39
C ASN A 71 -10.89 21.02 -10.86
N LYS A 72 -10.92 20.59 -12.13
CA LYS A 72 -12.02 19.83 -12.73
C LYS A 72 -11.70 18.34 -12.90
N VAL A 73 -10.56 17.89 -12.36
CA VAL A 73 -10.12 16.49 -12.43
C VAL A 73 -10.33 15.81 -11.08
N GLY A 74 -11.00 14.67 -11.10
CA GLY A 74 -11.19 13.81 -9.94
C GLY A 74 -10.69 12.40 -10.21
N VAL A 75 -10.32 11.68 -9.15
CA VAL A 75 -9.95 10.26 -9.20
C VAL A 75 -10.96 9.48 -8.39
N ILE A 76 -11.60 8.50 -9.02
CA ILE A 76 -12.50 7.54 -8.37
C ILE A 76 -11.81 6.18 -8.45
N LEU A 77 -11.69 5.49 -7.32
CA LEU A 77 -11.03 4.19 -7.23
C LEU A 77 -11.91 3.21 -6.47
N GLY A 78 -12.19 2.07 -7.10
CA GLY A 78 -12.76 0.91 -6.43
C GLY A 78 -11.66 0.09 -5.74
N ASN A 79 -11.78 -0.12 -4.43
CA ASN A 79 -10.90 -1.02 -3.68
C ASN A 79 -11.72 -1.67 -2.54
N SER A 80 -11.63 -2.99 -2.38
CA SER A 80 -12.37 -3.75 -1.37
C SER A 80 -11.80 -3.63 0.05
N GLY A 81 -10.76 -2.81 0.24
CA GLY A 81 -10.21 -2.48 1.55
C GLY A 81 -8.93 -3.23 1.83
N ALA A 82 -7.84 -2.46 1.86
CA ALA A 82 -6.47 -2.86 2.20
C ALA A 82 -5.87 -3.97 1.31
N GLY A 83 -4.54 -4.05 1.30
CA GLY A 83 -3.84 -5.15 0.65
C GLY A 83 -3.06 -5.99 1.65
N GLU A 84 -2.06 -6.70 1.15
CA GLU A 84 -1.28 -7.66 1.93
C GLU A 84 -0.49 -7.03 3.09
N PHE A 85 -0.06 -5.78 2.94
CA PHE A 85 0.72 -5.11 3.98
C PHE A 85 -0.16 -4.75 5.18
N PHE A 86 -1.44 -4.47 4.95
CA PHE A 86 -2.39 -4.19 6.02
C PHE A 86 -2.67 -5.46 6.81
N ARG A 87 -2.88 -6.59 6.11
CA ARG A 87 -3.08 -7.89 6.76
C ARG A 87 -1.88 -8.25 7.63
N SER A 88 -0.67 -8.04 7.10
CA SER A 88 0.57 -8.24 7.84
C SER A 88 0.70 -7.33 9.06
N ALA A 89 0.34 -6.05 8.93
CA ALA A 89 0.34 -5.10 10.05
C ALA A 89 -0.66 -5.51 11.14
N VAL A 90 -1.87 -5.95 10.77
CA VAL A 90 -2.87 -6.46 11.71
C VAL A 90 -2.33 -7.65 12.50
N LEU A 91 -1.62 -8.59 11.84
CA LEU A 91 -0.99 -9.72 12.53
C LEU A 91 0.04 -9.26 13.57
N GLN A 92 0.87 -8.25 13.26
CA GLN A 92 1.81 -7.69 14.23
C GLN A 92 1.10 -6.98 15.40
N PHE A 93 0.12 -6.12 15.12
CA PHE A 93 -0.63 -5.41 16.15
C PHE A 93 -1.40 -6.36 17.08
N ARG A 94 -1.77 -7.54 16.58
CA ARG A 94 -2.43 -8.59 17.36
C ARG A 94 -1.47 -9.44 18.18
N TRP A 95 -0.16 -9.21 18.13
CA TRP A 95 0.82 -9.94 18.96
C TRP A 95 0.43 -10.03 20.44
N PRO A 96 0.01 -8.96 21.14
CA PRO A 96 -0.37 -9.08 22.56
C PRO A 96 -1.54 -10.04 22.80
N TYR A 97 -2.45 -10.18 21.84
CA TYR A 97 -3.53 -11.16 21.91
C TYR A 97 -2.99 -12.59 21.72
N VAL A 98 -2.14 -12.79 20.70
CA VAL A 98 -1.48 -14.07 20.42
C VAL A 98 -0.65 -14.53 21.61
N GLU A 99 0.15 -13.63 22.19
CA GLU A 99 0.96 -13.90 23.39
C GLU A 99 0.11 -14.35 24.57
N ARG A 100 -1.01 -13.68 24.86
CA ARG A 100 -1.92 -14.08 25.94
C ARG A 100 -2.54 -15.45 25.70
N ALA A 101 -2.93 -15.76 24.47
CA ALA A 101 -3.49 -17.06 24.11
C ALA A 101 -2.44 -18.17 24.25
N LEU A 102 -1.21 -17.92 23.79
CA LEU A 102 -0.07 -18.84 23.92
C LEU A 102 0.25 -19.12 25.39
N ARG A 103 0.40 -18.08 26.21
CA ARG A 103 0.66 -18.20 27.65
C ARG A 103 -0.43 -18.99 28.38
N ARG A 104 -1.71 -18.73 28.08
CA ARG A 104 -2.83 -19.49 28.65
C ARG A 104 -2.76 -20.98 28.28
N SER A 105 -2.46 -21.28 27.03
CA SER A 105 -2.33 -22.65 26.54
C SER A 105 -1.19 -23.40 27.24
N LEU A 106 -0.03 -22.77 27.39
CA LEU A 106 1.13 -23.33 28.09
C LEU A 106 0.84 -23.55 29.60
N ALA A 107 0.13 -22.62 30.23
CA ALA A 107 -0.28 -22.75 31.62
C ALA A 107 -1.22 -23.96 31.83
N THR A 108 -2.18 -24.18 30.92
CA THR A 108 -3.07 -25.36 30.97
C THR A 108 -2.31 -26.67 30.83
N LEU A 109 -1.20 -26.68 30.07
CA LEU A 109 -0.35 -27.86 29.89
C LEU A 109 0.66 -28.06 31.05
N GLY A 110 0.64 -27.20 32.07
CA GLY A 110 1.53 -27.32 33.23
C GLY A 110 2.99 -26.96 32.96
N THR A 111 3.26 -26.16 31.91
CA THR A 111 4.63 -25.73 31.58
C THR A 111 5.20 -24.83 32.69
N ALA A 112 6.44 -25.08 33.11
CA ALA A 112 7.10 -24.28 34.15
C ALA A 112 7.34 -22.84 33.69
N SER A 113 7.20 -21.85 34.57
CA SER A 113 7.25 -20.43 34.22
C SER A 113 8.49 -20.07 33.40
N GLY A 114 9.69 -20.43 33.87
CA GLY A 114 10.94 -20.13 33.15
C GLY A 114 11.01 -20.72 31.73
N GLU A 115 10.25 -21.78 31.43
CA GLU A 115 10.13 -22.31 30.06
C GLU A 115 9.11 -21.54 29.23
N VAL A 116 8.00 -21.10 29.83
CA VAL A 116 6.99 -20.25 29.19
C VAL A 116 7.62 -18.98 28.64
N GLU A 117 8.46 -18.30 29.43
CA GLU A 117 9.15 -17.09 28.99
C GLU A 117 10.03 -17.34 27.75
N ARG A 118 10.82 -18.43 27.76
CA ARG A 118 11.68 -18.79 26.62
C ARG A 118 10.84 -19.09 25.38
N ILE A 119 9.77 -19.89 25.52
CA ILE A 119 8.90 -20.28 24.41
C ILE A 119 8.24 -19.04 23.79
N VAL A 120 7.69 -18.14 24.61
CA VAL A 120 7.02 -16.93 24.13
C VAL A 120 7.99 -16.03 23.36
N GLU A 121 9.21 -15.83 23.86
CA GLU A 121 10.22 -15.01 23.19
C GLU A 121 10.64 -15.62 21.85
N HIS A 122 10.97 -16.91 21.82
CA HIS A 122 11.30 -17.60 20.57
C HIS A 122 10.12 -17.56 19.57
N PHE A 123 8.90 -17.82 20.03
CA PHE A 123 7.71 -17.76 19.19
C PHE A 123 7.50 -16.37 18.60
N LYS A 124 7.69 -15.31 19.40
CA LYS A 124 7.58 -13.92 18.94
C LYS A 124 8.54 -13.62 17.78
N GLN A 125 9.79 -14.03 17.92
CA GLN A 125 10.82 -13.82 16.90
C GLN A 125 10.43 -14.50 15.59
N HIS A 126 9.95 -15.74 15.64
CA HIS A 126 9.48 -16.45 14.44
C HIS A 126 8.20 -15.85 13.85
N TYR A 127 7.26 -15.43 14.70
CA TYR A 127 5.98 -14.86 14.29
C TYR A 127 6.14 -13.49 13.61
N GLN A 128 7.02 -12.63 14.11
CA GLN A 128 7.19 -11.27 13.61
C GLN A 128 8.22 -11.13 12.49
N ARG A 129 9.22 -12.04 12.41
CA ARG A 129 10.30 -12.00 11.41
C ARG A 129 9.84 -11.86 9.94
N PRO A 130 8.80 -12.56 9.45
CA PRO A 130 8.40 -12.42 8.05
C PRO A 130 7.58 -11.15 7.75
N LEU A 131 7.17 -10.42 8.78
CA LEU A 131 6.24 -9.30 8.66
C LEU A 131 7.01 -7.97 8.50
N PRO A 132 6.55 -7.04 7.66
CA PRO A 132 7.22 -5.76 7.40
C PRO A 132 7.22 -4.86 8.64
N ARG A 133 8.30 -4.12 8.88
CA ARG A 133 8.39 -3.22 10.04
C ARG A 133 7.34 -2.10 9.96
N ILE A 134 6.61 -1.89 11.05
CA ILE A 134 5.67 -0.79 11.18
C ILE A 134 6.42 0.53 11.45
N THR A 135 6.05 1.56 10.72
CA THR A 135 6.55 2.94 10.81
C THR A 135 5.38 3.93 10.82
N GLU A 136 5.66 5.21 11.01
CA GLU A 136 4.65 6.28 10.98
C GLU A 136 3.88 6.34 9.64
N ASP A 137 4.56 6.00 8.54
CA ASP A 137 3.98 5.96 7.19
C ASP A 137 3.07 4.74 6.94
N SER A 138 3.15 3.71 7.78
CA SER A 138 2.45 2.44 7.56
C SER A 138 0.92 2.62 7.54
N LEU A 139 0.36 3.53 8.33
CA LEU A 139 -1.09 3.74 8.32
C LEU A 139 -1.56 4.27 6.96
N ALA A 140 -0.96 5.36 6.49
CA ALA A 140 -1.30 5.97 5.21
C ALA A 140 -1.00 5.05 4.02
N GLY A 141 0.01 4.17 4.16
CA GLY A 141 0.37 3.15 3.18
C GLY A 141 -0.61 1.97 3.08
N ASN A 142 -1.57 1.86 3.99
CA ASN A 142 -2.50 0.73 4.06
C ASN A 142 -3.99 1.14 3.89
N MET A 143 -4.27 2.43 3.76
CA MET A 143 -5.63 2.95 3.64
C MET A 143 -6.06 3.07 2.17
N SER A 144 -7.23 2.53 1.83
CA SER A 144 -7.73 2.52 0.45
C SER A 144 -7.98 3.92 -0.12
N ASN A 145 -8.51 4.85 0.70
CA ASN A 145 -8.82 6.21 0.29
C ASN A 145 -7.56 7.04 -0.05
N THR A 146 -6.40 6.72 0.52
CA THR A 146 -5.17 7.47 0.25
C THR A 146 -4.57 7.13 -1.11
N ILE A 147 -4.97 6.02 -1.75
CA ILE A 147 -4.55 5.68 -3.12
C ILE A 147 -5.00 6.76 -4.10
N ALA A 148 -6.30 7.09 -4.08
CA ALA A 148 -6.86 8.13 -4.94
C ALA A 148 -6.19 9.49 -4.65
N GLY A 149 -5.96 9.81 -3.38
CA GLY A 149 -5.23 11.00 -2.97
C GLY A 149 -3.80 11.07 -3.54
N ARG A 150 -3.07 9.95 -3.55
CA ARG A 150 -1.72 9.86 -4.14
C ARG A 150 -1.73 10.04 -5.66
N ILE A 151 -2.68 9.44 -6.36
CA ILE A 151 -2.84 9.63 -7.82
C ILE A 151 -3.13 11.09 -8.13
N CYS A 152 -4.11 11.69 -7.45
CA CYS A 152 -4.39 13.12 -7.56
C CYS A 152 -3.13 13.95 -7.31
N HIS A 153 -2.41 13.69 -6.21
CA HIS A 153 -1.21 14.45 -5.87
C HIS A 153 -0.13 14.34 -6.95
N GLN A 154 0.12 13.14 -7.49
CA GLN A 154 1.15 12.91 -8.50
C GLN A 154 0.91 13.70 -9.79
N PHE A 155 -0.32 13.68 -10.30
CA PHE A 155 -0.65 14.31 -11.58
C PHE A 155 -1.07 15.78 -11.42
N THR A 156 -1.55 16.19 -10.24
CA THR A 156 -2.00 17.57 -9.99
C THR A 156 -0.88 18.49 -9.46
N ARG A 157 0.16 17.99 -8.78
CA ARG A 157 1.25 18.84 -8.23
C ARG A 157 2.45 19.09 -9.16
N ARG A 158 2.44 18.71 -10.45
CA ARG A 158 3.58 19.03 -11.36
C ARG A 158 3.69 20.51 -11.73
N ARG A 159 4.03 21.36 -10.75
CA ARG A 159 4.69 22.66 -10.86
C ARG A 159 5.50 22.77 -9.55
N TRP A 160 6.83 22.88 -9.65
CA TRP A 160 7.83 23.23 -8.60
C TRP A 160 9.12 22.40 -8.57
N LEU A 161 9.47 21.62 -9.59
CA LEU A 161 10.89 21.29 -9.82
C LEU A 161 11.27 21.45 -11.29
N TYR A 162 12.19 22.40 -11.52
CA TYR A 162 13.02 22.58 -12.71
C TYR A 162 12.45 23.29 -13.96
N ARG A 163 12.38 24.63 -13.88
CA ARG A 163 12.77 25.50 -15.01
C ARG A 163 13.33 26.83 -14.49
N ARG A 164 14.59 26.83 -14.05
CA ARG A 164 15.43 28.04 -14.10
C ARG A 164 15.74 28.30 -15.58
N ARG A 165 15.13 29.32 -16.18
CA ARG A 165 15.78 30.35 -17.01
C ARG A 165 14.76 31.16 -17.82
N ARG A 166 14.94 32.47 -17.71
CA ARG A 166 14.49 33.59 -18.55
C ARG A 166 13.08 34.14 -18.32
N LEU A 167 13.07 35.29 -17.64
CA LEU A 167 12.38 36.52 -18.03
C LEU A 167 11.90 36.48 -19.49
N PHE A 168 10.62 36.76 -19.73
CA PHE A 168 10.20 37.80 -20.67
C PHE A 168 8.85 38.36 -20.20
N LEU A 169 8.86 39.68 -20.01
CA LEU A 169 7.70 40.55 -19.87
C LEU A 169 7.14 40.79 -21.28
N VAL A 170 5.85 40.55 -21.52
CA VAL A 170 5.09 41.20 -22.60
C VAL A 170 3.72 41.58 -22.06
N ALA A 171 3.47 42.88 -22.06
CA ALA A 171 2.18 43.49 -21.78
C ALA A 171 1.23 43.31 -22.97
N ALA A 172 -0.06 43.10 -22.69
CA ALA A 172 -1.13 43.39 -23.62
C ALA A 172 -2.25 44.12 -22.87
N ARG A 173 -2.55 45.33 -23.33
CA ARG A 173 -3.60 46.24 -22.88
C ARG A 173 -4.97 45.57 -23.02
N GLY A 174 -5.86 45.83 -22.06
CA GLY A 174 -7.31 45.72 -22.22
C GLY A 174 -7.96 46.82 -21.38
N GLU A 175 -8.59 47.78 -22.04
CA GLU A 175 -9.35 48.87 -21.42
C GLU A 175 -10.60 48.36 -20.68
N PRO A 176 -11.13 49.14 -19.71
CA PRO A 176 -12.32 48.77 -18.94
C PRO A 176 -13.62 49.15 -19.66
N GLY A 177 -14.55 48.20 -19.76
CA GLY A 177 -16.01 48.46 -19.81
C GLY A 177 -16.62 47.76 -18.60
N VAL A 178 -17.55 48.34 -17.84
CA VAL A 178 -18.71 49.17 -18.16
C VAL A 178 -18.87 50.26 -17.10
#